data_AF-A0A5B8R2B4-F1
#
_entry.id   AF-A0A5B8R2B4-F1
#
_cell.length_a   1.000
_cell.length_b   1.000
_cell.length_c   1.000
_cell.angle_alpha   90.00
_cell.angle_beta   90.00
_cell.angle_gamma   90.00
#
_symmetry.space_group_name_H-M   'P 1'
#
loop_
_entity.id
_entity.type
_entity.pdbx_description
1 polymer ?
#
loop_
_entity_poly.entity_id
_entity_poly.type
_entity_poly.pdbx_seq_one_letter_code
_entity_poly.pdbx_strand_id
1 'polypeptide(L)'
;MSYKQLIEGQRYQIQAYLSQHLSYREIGRRLNVSHSSISRELRRHTINGTYEPNVAQRRAQHRRRCAAKNQISQKTINYVEFGFSLKWSPEQISGVSRLVGLPVSHEWIYGYVQRDKRQGALFPKSIQRAKLLIIV
;
A
#
# COMPACT_ATOMS: atom_id res chain seq x y z
N MET A 1 -11.56 -22.90 -1.58
CA MET A 1 -10.14 -22.70 -1.23
C MET A 1 -9.94 -21.26 -0.80
N SER A 2 -9.45 -21.03 0.43
CA SER A 2 -9.06 -19.68 0.86
C SER A 2 -7.76 -19.26 0.16
N TYR A 3 -7.75 -18.07 -0.44
CA TYR A 3 -6.56 -17.54 -1.11
C TYR A 3 -5.52 -17.12 -0.06
N LYS A 4 -4.45 -17.90 0.07
CA LYS A 4 -3.35 -17.64 1.01
C LYS A 4 -2.11 -17.15 0.26
N GLN A 5 -1.64 -15.96 0.60
CA GLN A 5 -0.41 -15.40 0.05
C GLN A 5 0.81 -15.96 0.79
N LEU A 6 1.91 -16.18 0.07
CA LEU A 6 3.19 -16.58 0.65
C LEU A 6 3.71 -15.47 1.56
N ILE A 7 3.98 -15.83 2.81
CA ILE A 7 4.64 -14.94 3.77
C ILE A 7 6.15 -14.90 3.49
N GLU A 8 6.82 -13.90 4.06
CA GLU A 8 8.25 -13.69 3.88
C GLU A 8 9.10 -14.90 4.28
N GLY A 9 8.84 -15.50 5.45
CA GLY A 9 9.53 -16.71 5.90
C GLY A 9 9.42 -17.87 4.92
N GLN A 10 8.25 -18.08 4.31
CA GLN A 10 8.05 -19.11 3.29
C GLN A 10 8.89 -18.83 2.04
N ARG A 11 9.09 -17.56 1.66
CA ARG A 11 9.91 -17.19 0.50
C ARG A 11 11.38 -17.54 0.75
N TYR A 12 11.90 -17.32 1.95
CA TYR A 12 13.24 -17.75 2.34
C TYR A 12 13.39 -19.27 2.37
N GLN A 13 12.40 -19.99 2.90
CA GLN A 13 12.41 -21.45 2.89
C GLN A 13 12.40 -22.01 1.46
N ILE A 14 11.63 -21.42 0.55
CA ILE A 14 11.65 -21.77 -0.88
C ILE A 14 13.07 -21.64 -1.46
N GLN A 15 13.77 -20.53 -1.18
CA GLN A 15 15.15 -20.35 -1.65
C GLN A 15 16.09 -21.44 -1.11
N ALA A 16 16.02 -21.72 0.19
CA ALA A 16 16.83 -22.76 0.83
C ALA A 16 16.54 -24.17 0.29
N TYR A 17 15.30 -24.45 -0.11
CA TYR A 17 14.95 -25.74 -0.73
C TYR A 17 15.35 -25.83 -2.21
N LEU A 18 15.38 -24.70 -2.91
CA LEU A 18 15.87 -24.65 -4.29
C LEU A 18 17.39 -24.89 -4.36
N SER A 19 18.16 -24.39 -3.40
CA SER A 19 19.61 -24.70 -3.33
C SER A 19 19.88 -26.18 -3.01
N GLN A 20 18.92 -26.89 -2.43
CA GLN A 20 18.95 -28.34 -2.24
C GLN A 20 18.41 -29.13 -3.44
N HIS A 21 18.11 -28.47 -4.57
CA HIS A 21 17.54 -29.06 -5.78
C HIS A 21 16.23 -29.85 -5.57
N LEU A 22 15.44 -29.47 -4.56
CA LEU A 22 14.16 -30.13 -4.29
C LEU A 22 13.11 -29.77 -5.35
N SER A 23 12.29 -30.76 -5.71
CA SER A 23 11.18 -30.54 -6.64
C SER A 23 10.11 -29.62 -6.06
N TYR A 24 9.38 -28.88 -6.90
CA TYR A 24 8.30 -27.99 -6.45
C TYR A 24 7.18 -28.73 -5.68
N ARG A 25 6.97 -30.01 -5.99
CA ARG A 25 6.02 -30.86 -5.26
C ARG A 25 6.49 -31.11 -3.84
N GLU A 26 7.77 -31.41 -3.66
CA GLU A 26 8.37 -31.64 -2.34
C GLU A 26 8.38 -30.37 -1.48
N ILE A 27 8.77 -29.24 -2.07
CA ILE A 27 8.70 -27.93 -1.41
C ILE A 27 7.27 -27.62 -0.96
N GLY A 28 6.28 -27.92 -1.80
CA GLY A 28 4.87 -27.74 -1.48
C GLY A 28 4.41 -28.58 -0.30
N ARG A 29 4.83 -29.85 -0.24
CA ARG A 29 4.54 -30.74 0.89
C ARG A 29 5.13 -30.19 2.20
N ARG A 30 6.40 -29.79 2.20
CA ARG A 30 7.09 -29.27 3.40
C ARG A 30 6.49 -27.96 3.93
N LEU A 31 6.08 -27.08 3.03
CA LEU A 31 5.51 -25.77 3.38
C LEU A 31 4.00 -25.78 3.59
N ASN A 32 3.35 -26.92 3.38
CA ASN A 32 1.89 -27.04 3.31
C ASN A 32 1.26 -26.02 2.34
N VAL A 33 1.86 -25.90 1.15
CA VAL A 33 1.45 -24.99 0.07
C VAL A 33 1.35 -25.79 -1.23
N SER A 34 0.39 -25.46 -2.10
CA SER A 34 0.29 -26.14 -3.38
C SER A 34 1.55 -25.94 -4.24
N HIS A 35 2.01 -26.99 -4.92
CA HIS A 35 3.13 -26.90 -5.86
C HIS A 35 2.90 -25.83 -6.94
N SER A 36 1.64 -25.63 -7.34
CA SER A 36 1.22 -24.59 -8.27
C SER A 36 1.47 -23.17 -7.74
N SER A 37 1.31 -22.94 -6.44
CA SER A 37 1.63 -21.65 -5.81
C SER A 37 3.14 -21.37 -5.86
N ILE A 38 3.97 -22.38 -5.61
CA ILE A 38 5.43 -22.27 -5.69
C ILE A 38 5.88 -22.00 -7.13
N SER A 39 5.34 -22.76 -8.10
CA SER A 39 5.62 -22.53 -9.52
C SER A 39 5.24 -21.11 -9.95
N ARG A 40 4.06 -20.61 -9.55
CA ARG A 40 3.63 -19.23 -9.86
C ARG A 40 4.49 -18.18 -9.19
N GLU A 41 4.95 -18.41 -7.96
CA GLU A 41 5.87 -17.52 -7.25
C GLU A 41 7.19 -17.40 -8.01
N LEU A 42 7.81 -18.53 -8.33
CA LEU A 42 9.09 -18.57 -9.06
C LEU A 42 8.96 -17.93 -10.44
N ARG A 43 7.92 -18.27 -11.20
CA ARG A 43 7.68 -17.64 -12.51
C ARG A 43 7.55 -16.11 -12.45
N ARG A 44 7.07 -15.56 -11.33
CA ARG A 44 6.89 -14.10 -11.16
C ARG A 44 8.12 -13.38 -10.62
N HIS A 45 9.00 -14.09 -9.92
CA HIS A 45 10.02 -13.49 -9.09
C HIS A 45 11.45 -13.97 -9.39
N THR A 46 11.61 -14.96 -10.25
CA THR A 46 12.90 -15.34 -10.82
C THR A 46 13.31 -14.34 -11.91
N ILE A 47 14.53 -13.84 -11.83
CA ILE A 47 15.15 -12.95 -12.83
C ILE A 47 16.48 -13.59 -13.23
N ASN A 48 16.70 -13.78 -14.53
CA ASN A 48 17.94 -14.38 -15.06
C ASN A 48 18.30 -15.73 -14.40
N GLY A 49 17.28 -16.55 -14.05
CA GLY A 49 17.46 -17.85 -13.40
C GLY A 49 17.62 -17.78 -11.87
N THR A 50 17.80 -16.59 -11.29
CA THR A 50 18.00 -16.42 -9.84
C THR A 50 16.71 -16.02 -9.15
N TYR A 51 16.37 -16.71 -8.05
CA TYR A 51 15.25 -16.38 -7.18
C TYR A 51 15.74 -15.69 -5.90
N GLU A 52 15.32 -14.43 -5.72
CA GLU A 52 15.68 -13.63 -4.54
C GLU A 52 14.45 -13.32 -3.67
N PRO A 53 14.35 -13.90 -2.46
CA PRO A 53 13.20 -13.70 -1.56
C PRO A 53 12.91 -12.23 -1.24
N ASN A 54 13.96 -11.44 -1.02
CA ASN A 54 13.87 -10.01 -0.69
C ASN A 54 13.22 -9.19 -1.81
N VAL A 55 13.67 -9.38 -3.05
CA VAL A 55 13.08 -8.73 -4.22
C VAL A 55 11.64 -9.21 -4.42
N ALA A 56 11.41 -10.51 -4.23
CA ALA A 56 10.09 -11.09 -4.37
C ALA A 56 9.10 -10.42 -3.40
N GLN A 57 9.47 -10.35 -2.11
CA GLN A 57 8.67 -9.75 -1.05
C GLN A 57 8.39 -8.27 -1.33
N ARG A 58 9.42 -7.48 -1.66
CA ARG A 58 9.25 -6.05 -2.01
C ARG A 58 8.28 -5.86 -3.18
N ARG A 59 8.40 -6.68 -4.24
CA ARG A 59 7.49 -6.64 -5.39
C ARG A 59 6.07 -7.03 -5.02
N ALA A 60 5.89 -8.06 -4.18
CA ALA A 60 4.56 -8.47 -3.71
C ALA A 60 3.89 -7.37 -2.87
N GLN A 61 4.64 -6.75 -1.96
CA GLN A 61 4.17 -5.61 -1.16
C GLN A 61 3.88 -4.38 -2.02
N HIS A 62 4.73 -4.07 -3.00
CA HIS A 62 4.50 -2.97 -3.94
C HIS A 62 3.23 -3.20 -4.75
N ARG A 63 3.05 -4.39 -5.35
CA ARG A 63 1.80 -4.75 -6.04
C ARG A 63 0.59 -4.63 -5.11
N ARG A 64 0.69 -5.02 -3.84
CA ARG A 64 -0.42 -4.86 -2.89
C ARG A 64 -0.74 -3.38 -2.63
N ARG A 65 0.29 -2.55 -2.44
CA ARG A 65 0.15 -1.10 -2.26
C ARG A 65 -0.44 -0.41 -3.48
N CYS A 66 -0.01 -0.81 -4.68
CA CYS A 66 -0.48 -0.26 -5.95
C CYS A 66 -1.83 -0.82 -6.39
N ALA A 67 -2.19 -2.03 -5.95
CA ALA A 67 -3.51 -2.62 -6.20
C ALA A 67 -4.62 -1.98 -5.35
N ALA A 68 -4.29 -1.04 -4.45
CA ALA A 68 -5.27 -0.27 -3.72
C ALA A 68 -6.12 0.55 -4.71
N LYS A 69 -7.36 0.09 -4.95
CA LYS A 69 -8.35 0.69 -5.85
C LYS A 69 -8.76 2.13 -5.48
N ASN A 70 -8.24 2.67 -4.38
CA ASN A 70 -8.62 3.96 -3.80
C ASN A 70 -7.41 4.89 -3.63
N GLN A 71 -6.42 4.83 -4.54
CA GLN A 71 -5.42 5.90 -4.58
C GLN A 71 -6.11 7.16 -5.09
N ILE A 72 -6.25 8.15 -4.19
CA ILE A 72 -6.69 9.48 -4.56
C ILE A 72 -5.69 10.05 -5.55
N SER A 73 -6.20 10.57 -6.66
CA SER A 73 -5.35 11.12 -7.72
C SER A 73 -4.47 12.25 -7.17
N GLN A 74 -3.25 12.39 -7.70
CA GLN A 74 -2.38 13.51 -7.32
C GLN A 74 -3.06 14.87 -7.55
N LYS A 75 -3.90 14.97 -8.58
CA LYS A 75 -4.70 16.17 -8.85
C LYS A 75 -5.65 16.51 -7.71
N THR A 76 -6.30 15.50 -7.12
CA THR A 76 -7.16 15.68 -5.95
C THR A 76 -6.36 16.05 -4.71
N ILE A 77 -5.14 15.51 -4.53
CA ILE A 77 -4.24 15.88 -3.42
C ILE A 77 -3.85 17.35 -3.53
N ASN A 78 -3.37 17.79 -4.70
CA ASN A 78 -3.00 19.19 -4.94
C ASN A 78 -4.19 20.14 -4.70
N TYR A 79 -5.41 19.70 -5.05
CA TYR A 79 -6.62 20.47 -4.78
C TYR A 79 -6.91 20.61 -3.28
N VAL A 80 -6.75 19.53 -2.51
CA VAL A 80 -6.90 19.55 -1.04
C VAL A 80 -5.87 20.49 -0.41
N GLU A 81 -4.61 20.43 -0.85
CA GLU A 81 -3.54 21.33 -0.41
C GLU A 81 -3.84 22.80 -0.74
N PHE A 82 -4.36 23.05 -1.95
CA PHE A 82 -4.81 24.39 -2.35
C PHE A 82 -5.95 24.90 -1.46
N GLY A 83 -6.96 24.06 -1.17
CA GLY A 83 -8.05 24.41 -0.25
C GLY A 83 -7.55 24.75 1.17
N PHE A 84 -6.55 24.02 1.66
CA PHE A 84 -5.90 24.34 2.93
C PHE A 84 -5.14 25.67 2.90
N SER A 85 -4.48 26.02 1.79
CA SER A 85 -3.83 27.34 1.65
C SER A 85 -4.82 28.50 1.75
N LEU A 86 -6.08 28.26 1.35
CA LEU A 86 -7.20 29.20 1.47
C LEU A 86 -7.93 29.14 2.82
N LYS A 87 -7.43 28.34 3.78
CA LYS A 87 -8.02 28.12 5.11
C LYS A 87 -9.42 27.50 5.10
N TRP A 88 -9.76 26.72 4.09
CA TRP A 88 -11.03 25.99 4.05
C TRP A 88 -11.03 24.81 5.03
N SER A 89 -12.21 24.49 5.60
CA SER A 89 -12.39 23.29 6.41
C SER A 89 -12.42 22.02 5.53
N PRO A 90 -12.07 20.83 6.07
CA PRO A 90 -12.17 19.56 5.36
C PRO A 90 -13.55 19.31 4.72
N GLU A 91 -14.63 19.72 5.38
CA GLU A 91 -16.00 19.62 4.88
C GLU A 91 -16.23 20.54 3.68
N GLN A 92 -15.72 21.79 3.74
CA GLN A 92 -15.79 22.73 2.62
C GLN A 92 -15.00 22.21 1.42
N ILE A 93 -13.78 21.71 1.65
CA ILE A 93 -12.95 21.12 0.60
C ILE A 93 -13.68 19.93 -0.04
N SER A 94 -14.24 19.04 0.77
CA SER A 94 -15.01 17.88 0.29
C SER A 94 -16.23 18.29 -0.55
N GLY A 95 -16.99 19.28 -0.09
CA GLY A 95 -18.14 19.84 -0.80
C GLY A 95 -17.77 20.40 -2.18
N VAL A 96 -16.76 21.27 -2.25
CA VAL A 96 -16.34 21.87 -3.53
C VAL A 96 -15.63 20.85 -4.43
N SER A 97 -14.86 19.91 -3.86
CA SER A 97 -14.17 18.85 -4.62
C SER A 97 -15.14 18.01 -5.45
N ARG A 98 -16.35 17.76 -4.92
CA ARG A 98 -17.42 17.05 -5.61
C ARG A 98 -17.94 17.82 -6.82
N LEU A 99 -18.05 19.15 -6.71
CA LEU A 99 -18.52 20.02 -7.79
C LEU A 99 -17.50 20.13 -8.93
N VAL A 100 -16.20 20.11 -8.62
CA VAL A 100 -15.11 20.18 -9.61
C VAL A 100 -14.70 18.82 -10.20
N GLY A 101 -15.47 17.75 -9.92
CA GLY A 101 -15.22 16.41 -10.45
C GLY A 101 -14.01 15.69 -9.83
N LEU A 102 -13.56 16.11 -8.65
CA LEU A 102 -12.46 15.50 -7.89
C LEU A 102 -12.95 15.00 -6.52
N PRO A 103 -13.94 14.09 -6.47
CA PRO A 103 -14.63 13.76 -5.22
C PRO A 103 -13.64 13.18 -4.19
N VAL A 104 -13.57 13.83 -3.02
CA VAL A 104 -12.86 13.33 -1.85
C VAL A 104 -13.73 13.45 -0.60
N SER A 105 -13.73 12.45 0.28
CA SER A 105 -14.44 12.52 1.56
C SER A 105 -13.65 13.34 2.59
N HIS A 106 -14.36 14.10 3.42
CA HIS A 106 -13.74 14.84 4.52
C HIS A 106 -12.99 13.90 5.50
N GLU A 107 -13.48 12.68 5.73
CA GLU A 107 -12.77 11.64 6.50
C GLU A 107 -11.40 11.30 5.91
N TRP A 108 -11.30 11.19 4.57
CA TRP A 108 -10.02 10.95 3.93
C TRP A 108 -9.07 12.13 4.14
N ILE A 109 -9.58 13.36 4.06
CA ILE A 109 -8.82 14.60 4.30
C ILE A 109 -8.30 14.62 5.76
N TYR A 110 -9.13 14.27 6.74
CA TYR A 110 -8.70 14.12 8.13
C TYR A 110 -7.58 13.09 8.28
N GLY A 111 -7.75 11.90 7.66
CA GLY A 111 -6.72 10.87 7.66
C GLY A 111 -5.42 11.30 6.96
N TYR A 112 -5.51 12.10 5.90
CA TYR A 112 -4.38 12.67 5.19
C TYR A 112 -3.59 13.63 6.09
N VAL A 113 -4.25 14.58 6.76
CA VAL A 113 -3.62 15.50 7.72
C VAL A 113 -2.95 14.74 8.88
N GLN A 114 -3.56 13.67 9.39
CA GLN A 114 -2.97 12.87 10.46
C GLN A 114 -1.70 12.11 10.00
N ARG A 115 -1.70 11.56 8.79
CA ARG A 115 -0.52 10.88 8.23
C ARG A 115 0.63 11.85 7.99
N ASP A 116 0.32 13.04 7.50
CA ASP A 116 1.30 14.10 7.26
C ASP A 116 1.99 14.57 8.55
N LYS A 117 1.19 14.84 9.61
CA LYS A 117 1.71 15.17 10.95
C LYS A 117 2.69 14.14 11.50
N ARG A 118 2.50 12.85 11.19
CA ARG A 118 3.40 11.75 11.63
C ARG A 118 4.70 11.67 10.83
N GLN A 119 4.74 12.21 9.61
CA GLN A 119 5.91 12.17 8.72
C GLN A 119 6.83 13.39 8.85
N GLY A 120 6.44 14.41 9.63
CA GLY A 120 7.37 15.40 10.14
C GLY A 120 7.78 16.53 9.20
N ALA A 121 6.96 16.97 8.23
CA ALA A 121 7.16 18.29 7.59
C ALA A 121 5.99 18.82 6.74
N LEU A 122 5.82 20.17 6.79
CA LEU A 122 5.40 21.10 5.70
C LEU A 122 3.95 21.62 5.56
N PHE A 123 3.12 21.67 6.60
CA PHE A 123 2.08 22.71 6.64
C PHE A 123 2.46 23.85 7.59
N PRO A 124 2.54 25.12 7.13
CA PRO A 124 2.78 26.24 8.03
C PRO A 124 1.68 26.25 9.10
N LYS A 125 2.10 26.46 10.36
CA LYS A 125 1.32 26.42 11.62
C LYS A 125 -0.05 27.14 11.61
N SER A 126 -0.38 27.86 10.53
CA SER A 126 -1.64 28.56 10.27
C SER A 126 -2.91 27.70 10.25
N ILE A 127 -2.83 26.39 10.05
CA ILE A 127 -4.01 25.49 10.04
C ILE A 127 -4.37 25.00 11.45
N GLN A 128 -3.53 25.28 12.47
CA GLN A 128 -3.78 24.85 13.86
C GLN A 128 -5.05 25.45 14.50
N ARG A 129 -5.73 26.39 13.84
CA ARG A 129 -6.89 27.11 14.40
C ARG A 129 -8.23 26.88 13.70
N ALA A 130 -8.30 26.13 12.59
CA ALA A 130 -9.58 25.80 11.97
C ALA A 130 -10.15 24.52 12.61
N LYS A 131 -10.79 24.69 13.78
CA LYS A 131 -11.59 23.69 14.52
C LYS A 131 -11.01 22.26 14.54
N LEU A 132 -9.93 22.08 15.29
CA LEU A 132 -9.70 20.82 16.00
C LEU A 132 -10.70 20.72 17.15
N LEU A 133 -11.95 20.33 16.84
CA LEU A 133 -12.77 19.64 17.83
C LEU A 133 -12.41 18.16 17.73
N ILE A 134 -11.39 17.81 18.52
CA ILE A 134 -11.05 16.45 18.88
C ILE A 134 -12.32 15.80 19.45
N ILE A 135 -12.86 14.82 18.74
CA ILE A 135 -13.69 13.79 19.37
C ILE A 135 -12.73 12.99 20.26
N VAL A 136 -13.01 13.03 21.56
CA VAL A 136 -12.46 12.14 22.60
C VAL A 136 -12.82 10.69 22.28
#